data_AF-A0A117PAP4-F1
#
_entry.id   AF-A0A117PAP4-F1
#
_cell.length_a   1.000
_cell.length_b   1.000
_cell.length_c   1.000
_cell.angle_alpha   90.00
_cell.angle_beta   90.00
_cell.angle_gamma   90.00
#
_symmetry.space_group_name_H-M   'P 1'
#
loop_
_entity.id
_entity.type
_entity.pdbx_description
1 polymer ?
#
loop_
_entity_poly.entity_id
_entity_poly.type
_entity_poly.pdbx_seq_one_letter_code
_entity_poly.pdbx_strand_id
1 'polypeptide(L)'
;MSGTRRFVGLLLGAVLAVGALFGTAAPAQAYSPNPGLSKYYYDTDSCPCSGGNLTDPFDGTYFSYDAGGLAVKMEMSDAGWFIGKVEFHPYDEKLWVYDTKNDGDTFVVSVSYTSGGSYHYVGTFQAPGTSQTVDVTVANLDIPEGAYVDISVYDDAERSDLIGAARGTGAAIA
;
A
#
# COMPACT_ATOMS: atom_id res chain seq x y z
N MET A 1 20.84 -19.03 -76.56
CA MET A 1 21.61 -18.15 -75.67
C MET A 1 20.63 -17.39 -74.78
N SER A 2 20.78 -17.54 -73.46
CA SER A 2 20.35 -16.73 -72.30
C SER A 2 19.15 -15.77 -72.39
N GLY A 3 18.27 -15.81 -71.37
CA GLY A 3 17.48 -14.62 -71.00
C GLY A 3 16.22 -14.81 -70.14
N THR A 4 16.37 -15.12 -68.86
CA THR A 4 15.32 -15.04 -67.82
C THR A 4 14.79 -13.60 -67.63
N ARG A 5 13.47 -13.42 -67.41
CA ARG A 5 12.79 -12.36 -66.60
C ARG A 5 11.27 -12.53 -66.74
N ARG A 6 10.37 -12.34 -65.77
CA ARG A 6 10.34 -12.12 -64.32
C ARG A 6 8.86 -12.33 -63.93
N PHE A 7 8.61 -13.00 -62.80
CA PHE A 7 7.29 -13.14 -62.18
C PHE A 7 6.77 -11.77 -61.70
N VAL A 8 5.50 -11.47 -61.99
CA VAL A 8 4.67 -10.41 -61.36
C VAL A 8 3.25 -10.98 -61.37
N GLY A 9 2.45 -11.05 -60.32
CA GLY A 9 2.51 -10.51 -58.96
C GLY A 9 1.07 -10.60 -58.46
N LEU A 10 0.82 -11.54 -57.56
CA LEU A 10 -0.45 -11.87 -56.93
C LEU A 10 -0.79 -10.81 -55.86
N LEU A 11 -2.07 -10.48 -55.66
CA LEU A 11 -2.82 -10.53 -54.38
C LEU A 11 -3.93 -9.47 -54.30
N LEU A 12 -5.16 -9.98 -54.27
CA LEU A 12 -6.37 -9.29 -53.85
C LEU A 12 -6.27 -8.92 -52.37
N GLY A 13 -6.47 -7.64 -52.05
CA GLY A 13 -6.53 -7.14 -50.68
C GLY A 13 -7.82 -7.57 -49.99
N ALA A 14 -7.69 -8.31 -48.88
CA ALA A 14 -8.76 -8.51 -47.92
C ALA A 14 -8.47 -7.62 -46.69
N VAL A 15 -9.27 -6.57 -46.52
CA VAL A 15 -9.26 -5.73 -45.31
C VAL A 15 -10.15 -6.40 -44.27
N LEU A 16 -9.53 -7.08 -43.30
CA LEU A 16 -10.20 -7.47 -42.06
C LEU A 16 -9.99 -6.35 -41.03
N ALA A 17 -10.97 -5.49 -40.88
CA ALA A 17 -11.03 -4.54 -39.78
C ALA A 17 -11.38 -5.29 -38.49
N VAL A 18 -10.37 -5.65 -37.70
CA VAL A 18 -10.56 -6.12 -36.32
C VAL A 18 -10.77 -4.89 -35.46
N GLY A 19 -12.03 -4.59 -35.13
CA GLY A 19 -12.36 -3.60 -34.12
C GLY A 19 -11.98 -4.14 -32.76
N ALA A 20 -10.86 -3.67 -32.21
CA ALA A 20 -10.53 -3.86 -30.81
C ALA A 20 -11.53 -3.05 -29.98
N LEU A 21 -12.49 -3.71 -29.33
CA LEU A 21 -13.23 -3.10 -28.23
C LEU A 21 -12.21 -2.82 -27.12
N PHE A 22 -11.90 -1.55 -26.89
CA PHE A 22 -11.29 -1.10 -25.64
C PHE A 22 -12.33 -1.25 -24.53
N GLY A 23 -12.50 -2.48 -24.04
CA GLY A 23 -13.08 -2.68 -22.71
C GLY A 23 -12.06 -2.16 -21.71
N THR A 24 -12.36 -1.03 -21.07
CA THR A 24 -11.67 -0.65 -19.85
C THR A 24 -11.98 -1.74 -18.83
N ALA A 25 -11.02 -2.64 -18.58
CA ALA A 25 -11.15 -3.57 -17.46
C ALA A 25 -11.39 -2.71 -16.21
N ALA A 26 -12.41 -3.04 -15.42
CA ALA A 26 -12.58 -2.45 -14.11
C ALA A 26 -11.32 -2.78 -13.28
N PRO A 27 -10.86 -1.86 -12.41
CA PRO A 27 -9.72 -2.14 -11.54
C PRO A 27 -9.99 -3.43 -10.75
N ALA A 28 -8.97 -4.28 -10.62
CA ALA A 28 -9.09 -5.48 -9.81
C ALA A 28 -9.19 -5.05 -8.34
N GLN A 29 -10.34 -5.31 -7.73
CA GLN A 29 -10.60 -5.10 -6.32
C GLN A 29 -10.11 -6.32 -5.54
N ALA A 30 -9.29 -6.10 -4.52
CA ALA A 30 -8.76 -7.17 -3.70
C ALA A 30 -9.83 -7.84 -2.80
N TYR A 31 -10.80 -7.06 -2.34
CA TYR A 31 -11.82 -7.50 -1.38
C TYR A 31 -13.16 -6.81 -1.67
N SER A 32 -14.19 -7.61 -2.00
CA SER A 32 -15.57 -7.12 -2.15
C SER A 32 -16.56 -7.98 -1.36
N PRO A 33 -17.27 -7.44 -0.36
CA PRO A 33 -17.22 -6.05 0.11
C PRO A 33 -15.89 -5.70 0.81
N ASN A 34 -15.60 -4.40 0.97
CA ASN A 34 -14.39 -3.95 1.67
C ASN A 34 -14.23 -4.62 3.04
N PRO A 35 -12.99 -4.96 3.43
CA PRO A 35 -12.73 -5.56 4.72
C PRO A 35 -13.04 -4.57 5.84
N GLY A 36 -13.35 -5.10 7.02
CA GLY A 36 -13.47 -4.30 8.23
C GLY A 36 -12.10 -3.77 8.65
N LEU A 37 -12.02 -2.49 9.01
CA LEU A 37 -10.78 -1.83 9.45
C LEU A 37 -10.92 -1.27 10.87
N SER A 38 -10.01 -1.70 11.75
CA SER A 38 -9.86 -1.19 13.13
C SER A 38 -8.64 -0.29 13.23
N LYS A 39 -8.75 0.83 13.96
CA LYS A 39 -7.66 1.81 14.12
C LYS A 39 -7.24 1.88 15.58
N TYR A 40 -5.95 1.90 15.81
CA TYR A 40 -5.35 2.07 17.12
C TYR A 40 -4.29 3.16 17.06
N TYR A 41 -4.25 3.98 18.09
CA TYR A 41 -3.33 5.10 18.22
C TYR A 41 -2.54 4.94 19.50
N TYR A 42 -1.24 5.19 19.40
CA TYR A 42 -0.32 5.08 20.53
C TYR A 42 0.52 6.34 20.61
N ASP A 43 0.36 7.05 21.71
CA ASP A 43 1.24 8.14 22.11
C ASP A 43 2.63 7.56 22.43
N THR A 44 3.66 8.03 21.73
CA THR A 44 5.01 7.51 21.89
C THR A 44 5.82 8.24 22.96
N ASP A 45 5.27 9.30 23.59
CA ASP A 45 5.87 9.98 24.76
C ASP A 45 5.77 9.15 26.04
N SER A 46 4.67 8.43 26.19
CA SER A 46 4.32 7.67 27.41
C SER A 46 4.35 6.16 27.21
N CYS A 47 4.82 5.74 26.05
CA CYS A 47 4.98 4.35 25.62
C CYS A 47 5.87 3.56 26.60
N PRO A 48 5.47 2.37 27.08
CA PRO A 48 6.36 1.49 27.83
C PRO A 48 7.46 0.85 26.94
N CYS A 49 7.42 1.12 25.64
CA CYS A 49 8.44 0.85 24.61
C CYS A 49 9.11 -0.52 24.73
N SER A 50 8.31 -1.50 25.15
CA SER A 50 8.57 -2.94 25.14
C SER A 50 7.35 -3.68 25.72
N GLY A 51 7.02 -4.83 25.11
CA GLY A 51 6.12 -5.85 25.69
C GLY A 51 4.61 -5.64 25.57
N GLY A 52 3.87 -6.73 25.81
CA GLY A 52 2.41 -6.77 25.85
C GLY A 52 1.73 -6.58 24.49
N ASN A 53 0.58 -5.93 24.47
CA ASN A 53 -0.23 -5.67 23.26
C ASN A 53 0.42 -4.69 22.27
N LEU A 54 1.59 -4.13 22.60
CA LEU A 54 2.36 -3.24 21.72
C LEU A 54 3.33 -4.02 20.84
N THR A 55 3.65 -5.26 21.20
CA THR A 55 4.48 -6.13 20.39
C THR A 55 3.67 -6.70 19.23
N ASP A 56 4.19 -6.51 18.04
CA ASP A 56 3.73 -7.12 16.81
C ASP A 56 3.89 -8.65 16.90
N PRO A 57 2.80 -9.44 16.77
CA PRO A 57 2.89 -10.88 16.86
C PRO A 57 3.58 -11.54 15.65
N PHE A 58 3.79 -10.82 14.55
CA PHE A 58 4.35 -11.38 13.31
C PHE A 58 5.86 -11.23 13.22
N ASP A 59 6.42 -10.14 13.74
CA ASP A 59 7.86 -9.86 13.68
C ASP A 59 8.50 -9.47 15.02
N GLY A 60 7.71 -9.37 16.10
CA GLY A 60 8.19 -9.01 17.43
C GLY A 60 8.58 -7.54 17.59
N THR A 61 8.33 -6.69 16.59
CA THR A 61 8.57 -5.26 16.67
C THR A 61 7.56 -4.58 17.60
N TYR A 62 7.84 -3.35 17.99
CA TYR A 62 6.92 -2.55 18.81
C TYR A 62 7.19 -1.07 18.55
N PHE A 63 6.20 -0.23 18.82
CA PHE A 63 6.37 1.22 18.71
C PHE A 63 7.44 1.70 19.70
N SER A 64 8.50 2.29 19.17
CA SER A 64 9.60 2.83 19.95
C SER A 64 9.23 4.18 20.58
N TYR A 65 9.94 4.55 21.65
CA TYR A 65 9.80 5.87 22.25
C TYR A 65 10.18 6.90 21.20
N ASP A 66 9.32 7.89 21.03
CA ASP A 66 9.60 9.01 20.16
C ASP A 66 8.82 10.23 20.64
N ALA A 67 9.54 11.27 21.05
CA ALA A 67 8.92 12.36 21.79
C ALA A 67 7.94 13.12 20.90
N GLY A 68 6.70 13.36 21.32
CA GLY A 68 5.65 14.02 20.52
C GLY A 68 5.12 13.25 19.30
N GLY A 69 5.58 12.00 19.11
CA GLY A 69 5.09 11.12 18.05
C GLY A 69 3.71 10.52 18.38
N LEU A 70 2.96 10.23 17.32
CA LEU A 70 1.69 9.49 17.40
C LEU A 70 1.73 8.34 16.41
N ALA A 71 1.99 7.15 16.95
CA ALA A 71 1.99 5.94 16.17
C ALA A 71 0.57 5.49 15.83
N VAL A 72 0.45 4.83 14.68
CA VAL A 72 -0.83 4.38 14.14
C VAL A 72 -0.72 2.91 13.77
N LYS A 73 -1.75 2.14 14.13
CA LYS A 73 -1.96 0.78 13.65
C LYS A 73 -3.36 0.67 13.04
N MET A 74 -3.45 0.13 11.84
CA MET A 74 -4.71 -0.22 11.19
C MET A 74 -4.73 -1.71 10.91
N GLU A 75 -5.70 -2.41 11.47
CA GLU A 75 -5.88 -3.86 11.30
C GLU A 75 -7.07 -4.13 10.39
N MET A 76 -6.89 -5.01 9.42
CA MET A 76 -7.93 -5.38 8.47
C MET A 76 -8.38 -6.81 8.68
N SER A 77 -9.70 -7.00 8.60
CA SER A 77 -10.33 -8.30 8.72
C SER A 77 -11.42 -8.49 7.67
N ASP A 78 -11.46 -9.68 7.07
CA ASP A 78 -12.48 -10.06 6.10
C ASP A 78 -13.07 -11.43 6.48
N ALA A 79 -14.40 -11.54 6.47
CA ALA A 79 -15.13 -12.77 6.81
C ALA A 79 -14.66 -13.48 8.10
N GLY A 80 -14.18 -12.72 9.10
CA GLY A 80 -13.66 -13.25 10.37
C GLY A 80 -12.18 -13.64 10.36
N TRP A 81 -11.47 -13.45 9.24
CA TRP A 81 -10.03 -13.64 9.10
C TRP A 81 -9.28 -12.33 9.26
N PHE A 82 -8.12 -12.37 9.91
CA PHE A 82 -7.17 -11.27 9.92
C PHE A 82 -6.36 -11.31 8.62
N ILE A 83 -6.53 -10.30 7.76
CA ILE A 83 -5.97 -10.32 6.40
C ILE A 83 -4.70 -9.48 6.27
N GLY A 84 -4.50 -8.52 7.16
CA GLY A 84 -3.27 -7.75 7.20
C GLY A 84 -3.37 -6.55 8.12
N LYS A 85 -2.31 -5.74 8.11
CA LYS A 85 -2.27 -4.49 8.87
C LYS A 85 -1.29 -3.49 8.28
N VAL A 86 -1.44 -2.24 8.72
CA VAL A 86 -0.53 -1.14 8.45
C VAL A 86 -0.10 -0.52 9.76
N GLU A 87 1.20 -0.30 9.94
CA GLU A 87 1.75 0.39 11.10
C GLU A 87 2.61 1.57 10.66
N PHE A 88 2.36 2.74 11.25
CA PHE A 88 3.27 3.88 11.16
C PHE A 88 3.95 4.07 12.50
N HIS A 89 5.28 4.03 12.46
CA HIS A 89 6.18 4.19 13.58
C HIS A 89 6.81 5.58 13.47
N PRO A 90 6.52 6.50 14.41
CA PRO A 90 7.09 7.84 14.41
C PRO A 90 8.62 7.81 14.45
N TYR A 91 9.20 6.93 15.27
CA TYR A 91 10.64 6.72 15.33
C TYR A 91 11.21 6.24 13.98
N ASP A 92 12.12 7.02 13.39
CA ASP A 92 12.67 6.86 12.04
C ASP A 92 11.60 6.92 10.92
N GLU A 93 10.40 7.42 11.21
CA GLU A 93 9.28 7.62 10.30
C GLU A 93 8.99 6.41 9.39
N LYS A 94 8.92 5.22 9.97
CA LYS A 94 8.76 3.97 9.22
C LYS A 94 7.30 3.59 9.02
N LEU A 95 6.97 3.20 7.79
CA LEU A 95 5.73 2.50 7.45
C LEU A 95 6.00 1.01 7.32
N TRP A 96 5.15 0.21 7.94
CA TRP A 96 5.12 -1.23 7.79
C TRP A 96 3.76 -1.64 7.21
N VAL A 97 3.79 -2.43 6.15
CA VAL A 97 2.59 -2.93 5.45
C VAL A 97 2.66 -4.45 5.44
N TYR A 98 1.71 -5.08 6.12
CA TYR A 98 1.65 -6.52 6.31
C TYR A 98 0.47 -7.11 5.56
N ASP A 99 0.74 -8.10 4.72
CA ASP A 99 -0.26 -8.99 4.15
C ASP A 99 -0.11 -10.36 4.79
N THR A 100 -1.08 -10.71 5.64
CA THR A 100 -1.05 -11.95 6.42
C THR A 100 -1.93 -13.04 5.83
N LYS A 101 -2.79 -12.70 4.87
CA LYS A 101 -3.55 -13.69 4.11
C LYS A 101 -2.71 -14.26 2.99
N ASN A 102 -1.98 -13.37 2.30
CA ASN A 102 -1.04 -13.64 1.23
C ASN A 102 -1.57 -14.66 0.20
N ASP A 103 -2.79 -14.43 -0.29
CA ASP A 103 -3.47 -15.26 -1.28
C ASP A 103 -3.29 -14.75 -2.72
N GLY A 104 -2.30 -13.88 -2.93
CA GLY A 104 -1.97 -13.27 -4.22
C GLY A 104 -2.74 -11.97 -4.50
N ASP A 105 -3.49 -11.47 -3.51
CA ASP A 105 -4.24 -10.23 -3.59
C ASP A 105 -3.99 -9.38 -2.34
N THR A 106 -3.82 -8.07 -2.49
CA THR A 106 -3.38 -7.20 -1.38
C THR A 106 -3.92 -5.79 -1.50
N PHE A 107 -4.00 -5.11 -0.37
CA PHE A 107 -4.43 -3.71 -0.30
C PHE A 107 -3.26 -2.74 -0.55
N VAL A 108 -3.59 -1.52 -0.96
CA VAL A 108 -2.61 -0.48 -1.31
C VAL A 108 -2.67 0.66 -0.30
N VAL A 109 -1.51 1.04 0.24
CA VAL A 109 -1.36 2.11 1.22
C VAL A 109 -0.81 3.36 0.54
N SER A 110 -1.54 4.47 0.61
CA SER A 110 -1.11 5.78 0.15
C SER A 110 -0.71 6.64 1.34
N VAL A 111 0.49 7.22 1.29
CA VAL A 111 1.01 8.09 2.37
C VAL A 111 1.26 9.50 1.87
N SER A 112 0.89 10.46 2.70
CA SER A 112 1.23 11.87 2.54
C SER A 112 1.47 12.51 3.90
N TYR A 113 2.15 13.65 3.93
CA TYR A 113 2.31 14.41 5.17
C TYR A 113 2.03 15.89 4.96
N THR A 114 1.72 16.58 6.07
CA THR A 114 1.61 18.04 6.13
C THR A 114 2.62 18.58 7.12
N SER A 115 3.53 19.45 6.66
CA SER A 115 4.50 20.15 7.51
C SER A 115 4.55 21.63 7.14
N GLY A 116 4.61 22.51 8.14
CA GLY A 116 4.59 23.96 7.93
C GLY A 116 3.36 24.47 7.13
N GLY A 117 2.24 23.74 7.18
CA GLY A 117 1.02 24.05 6.42
C GLY A 117 1.04 23.63 4.95
N SER A 118 2.09 22.96 4.47
CA SER A 118 2.20 22.47 3.10
C SER A 118 1.99 20.96 3.03
N TYR A 119 1.26 20.50 2.01
CA TYR A 119 0.99 19.09 1.74
C TYR A 119 2.08 18.48 0.86
N HIS A 120 2.48 17.25 1.18
CA HIS A 120 3.48 16.49 0.46
C HIS A 120 3.01 15.05 0.27
N TYR A 121 2.99 14.58 -0.98
CA TYR A 121 2.72 13.17 -1.28
C TYR A 121 4.01 12.36 -1.19
N VAL A 122 3.99 11.25 -0.45
CA VAL A 122 5.16 10.39 -0.26
C VAL A 122 5.18 9.28 -1.29
N GLY A 123 4.10 8.51 -1.39
CA GLY A 123 4.04 7.39 -2.32
C GLY A 123 2.91 6.41 -2.02
N THR A 124 2.91 5.31 -2.78
CA THR A 124 2.11 4.12 -2.50
C THR A 124 3.00 2.95 -2.09
N PHE A 125 2.48 2.12 -1.19
CA PHE A 125 3.16 0.96 -0.62
C PHE A 125 2.19 -0.20 -0.56
N GLN A 126 2.69 -1.40 -0.83
CA GLN A 126 1.92 -2.64 -0.77
C GLN A 126 2.86 -3.78 -0.37
N ALA A 127 2.31 -4.84 0.21
CA ALA A 127 3.08 -6.04 0.47
C ALA A 127 3.43 -6.74 -0.86
N PRO A 128 4.50 -7.55 -0.93
CA PRO A 128 4.96 -8.10 -2.22
C PRO A 128 4.06 -9.19 -2.85
N GLY A 129 3.08 -9.76 -2.13
CA GLY A 129 2.14 -10.76 -2.69
C GLY A 129 2.81 -12.06 -3.16
N THR A 130 3.71 -12.61 -2.34
CA THR A 130 4.46 -13.86 -2.56
C THR A 130 3.69 -15.09 -2.06
N SER A 131 4.39 -16.21 -1.83
CA SER A 131 3.81 -17.42 -1.25
C SER A 131 4.20 -17.63 0.23
N GLN A 132 4.69 -16.59 0.90
CA GLN A 132 5.04 -16.66 2.32
C GLN A 132 3.79 -16.65 3.21
N THR A 133 3.93 -17.05 4.48
CA THR A 133 2.79 -16.98 5.42
C THR A 133 2.42 -15.54 5.76
N VAL A 134 3.40 -14.65 5.82
CA VAL A 134 3.20 -13.21 5.98
C VAL A 134 4.18 -12.52 5.06
N ASP A 135 3.70 -11.52 4.34
CA ASP A 135 4.51 -10.64 3.53
C ASP A 135 4.52 -9.24 4.12
N VAL A 136 5.71 -8.64 4.15
CA VAL A 136 5.93 -7.36 4.79
C VAL A 136 6.73 -6.45 3.89
N THR A 137 6.24 -5.22 3.72
CA THR A 137 7.01 -4.11 3.16
C THR A 137 7.29 -3.11 4.27
N VAL A 138 8.56 -2.75 4.44
CA VAL A 138 9.00 -1.69 5.35
C VAL A 138 9.58 -0.55 4.53
N ALA A 139 9.05 0.65 4.73
CA ALA A 139 9.50 1.86 4.06
C ALA A 139 9.94 2.89 5.09
N ASN A 140 11.14 3.45 4.90
CA ASN A 140 11.50 4.72 5.52
C ASN A 140 10.85 5.83 4.69
N LEU A 141 10.08 6.71 5.34
CA LEU A 141 9.34 7.76 4.66
C LEU A 141 10.13 9.09 4.60
N ASP A 142 11.23 9.24 5.34
CA ASP A 142 12.05 10.46 5.44
C ASP A 142 11.18 11.72 5.67
N ILE A 143 10.21 11.63 6.59
CA ILE A 143 9.24 12.70 6.86
C ILE A 143 9.84 13.69 7.86
N PRO A 144 9.66 15.02 7.68
CA PRO A 144 10.11 15.99 8.66
C PRO A 144 9.44 15.82 10.02
N GLU A 145 10.21 16.03 11.08
CA GLU A 145 9.69 16.10 12.44
C GLU A 145 8.52 17.08 12.56
N GLY A 146 7.53 16.69 13.36
CA GLY A 146 6.32 17.43 13.68
C GLY A 146 5.27 17.40 12.57
N ALA A 147 5.53 16.68 11.47
CA ALA A 147 4.56 16.56 10.38
C ALA A 147 3.38 15.68 10.78
N TYR A 148 2.18 16.08 10.35
CA TYR A 148 1.01 15.20 10.37
C TYR A 148 1.10 14.23 9.21
N VAL A 149 0.99 12.93 9.47
CA VAL A 149 1.11 11.88 8.46
C VAL A 149 -0.26 11.28 8.20
N ASP A 150 -0.76 11.43 6.97
CA ASP A 150 -2.00 10.85 6.49
C ASP A 150 -1.72 9.52 5.77
N ILE A 151 -2.41 8.47 6.21
CA ILE A 151 -2.25 7.10 5.71
C ILE A 151 -3.63 6.62 5.28
N SER A 152 -3.79 6.31 3.99
CA SER A 152 -5.04 5.81 3.42
C SER A 152 -4.82 4.43 2.84
N VAL A 153 -5.74 3.51 3.10
CA VAL A 153 -5.72 2.12 2.65
C VAL A 153 -6.83 1.94 1.62
N TYR A 154 -6.45 1.43 0.46
CA TYR A 154 -7.31 1.19 -0.69
C TYR A 154 -7.33 -0.29 -1.06
N ASP A 155 -8.42 -0.71 -1.67
CA ASP A 155 -8.61 -2.07 -2.13
C ASP A 155 -8.04 -2.32 -3.55
N ASP A 156 -7.73 -1.24 -4.26
CA ASP A 156 -7.24 -1.27 -5.63
C ASP A 156 -6.01 -0.39 -5.83
N ALA A 157 -5.18 -0.75 -6.81
CA ALA A 157 -3.95 -0.01 -7.14
C ALA A 157 -4.23 1.42 -7.66
N GLU A 158 -5.39 1.64 -8.27
CA GLU A 158 -5.84 2.94 -8.76
C GLU A 158 -6.31 3.87 -7.63
N ARG A 159 -6.46 3.35 -6.41
CA ARG A 159 -6.94 4.07 -5.21
C ARG A 159 -8.36 4.64 -5.39
N SER A 160 -9.22 3.89 -6.09
CA SER A 160 -10.61 4.25 -6.34
C SER A 160 -11.58 3.71 -5.28
N ASP A 161 -11.18 2.67 -4.53
CA ASP A 161 -11.97 2.06 -3.46
C ASP A 161 -11.25 2.19 -2.11
N LEU A 162 -11.73 3.10 -1.26
CA LEU A 162 -11.14 3.38 0.04
C LEU A 162 -11.68 2.40 1.10
N ILE A 163 -10.78 1.62 1.69
CA ILE A 163 -11.06 0.78 2.86
C ILE A 163 -11.12 1.64 4.13
N GLY A 164 -10.14 2.54 4.30
CA GLY A 164 -10.10 3.45 5.44
C GLY A 164 -8.83 4.28 5.51
N ALA A 165 -8.75 5.20 6.46
CA ALA A 165 -7.59 6.08 6.63
C ALA A 165 -7.35 6.44 8.10
N ALA A 166 -6.11 6.76 8.44
CA ALA A 166 -5.72 7.22 9.77
C ALA A 166 -4.67 8.33 9.66
N ARG A 167 -4.48 9.07 10.76
CA ARG A 167 -3.50 10.16 10.84
C ARG A 167 -2.60 9.99 12.06
N GLY A 168 -1.29 9.96 11.83
CA GLY A 168 -0.24 9.97 12.87
C GLY A 168 0.54 11.28 12.89
N THR A 169 1.59 11.34 13.70
CA THR A 169 2.57 12.42 13.70
C THR A 169 3.99 11.86 13.80
N GLY A 170 4.94 12.46 13.07
CA GLY A 170 6.38 12.28 13.35
C GLY A 170 6.75 12.87 14.72
N ALA A 171 8.01 12.76 15.14
CA ALA A 171 8.45 13.25 16.44
C ALA A 171 8.23 14.76 16.60
N ALA A 172 8.30 15.28 17.82
CA ALA A 172 8.29 16.70 18.08
C ALA A 172 9.50 17.39 17.44
N ILE A 173 9.28 18.61 16.95
CA ILE A 173 10.38 19.50 16.60
C ILE A 173 11.12 19.86 17.91
N ALA A 174 12.41 19.52 17.97
CA ALA A 174 13.30 19.84 19.10
C ALA A 174 13.54 21.34 19.30
#